data_AF-A0A4Q3THU0-F1
#
_entry.id   AF-A0A4Q3THU0-F1
#
_cell.length_a   1.000
_cell.length_b   1.000
_cell.length_c   1.000
_cell.angle_alpha   90.00
_cell.angle_beta   90.00
_cell.angle_gamma   90.00
#
_symmetry.space_group_name_H-M   'P 1'
#
loop_
_entity.id
_entity.type
_entity.pdbx_description
1 polymer ?
#
loop_
_entity_poly.entity_id
_entity_poly.type
_entity_poly.pdbx_seq_one_letter_code
_entity_poly.pdbx_strand_id
1 'polypeptide(L)'
;DAMLSLFGKKTTAVMTNVPGPREKLKLLGSTLEQSMFWVPQSGDIGLGVSILSYGGGVQFGVITDTGMCADPQKIIDEFTPEFARLSLVTLMLPWGDE
;
A
#
# COMPACT_ATOMS: atom_id res chain seq x y z
N ASP A 1 1.49 25.66 -4.55
CA ASP A 1 0.76 25.69 -3.26
C ASP A 1 -0.75 25.62 -3.30
N ALA A 2 -1.46 26.58 -3.93
CA ALA A 2 -2.93 26.67 -3.82
C ALA A 2 -3.69 25.37 -4.17
N MET A 3 -3.31 24.70 -5.28
CA MET A 3 -3.92 23.42 -5.68
C MET A 3 -3.61 22.27 -4.71
N LEU A 4 -2.36 22.11 -4.27
CA LEU A 4 -1.97 21.09 -3.30
C LEU A 4 -2.71 21.27 -1.97
N SER A 5 -2.90 22.52 -1.52
CA SER A 5 -3.68 22.81 -0.31
C SER A 5 -5.17 22.50 -0.44
N LEU A 6 -5.74 22.69 -1.64
CA LEU A 6 -7.16 22.42 -1.91
C LEU A 6 -7.43 20.90 -1.94
N PHE A 7 -6.52 20.13 -2.54
CA PHE A 7 -6.60 18.67 -2.52
C PHE A 7 -6.28 18.13 -1.13
N GLY A 8 -5.25 18.63 -0.45
CA GLY A 8 -4.90 18.22 0.91
C GLY A 8 -6.07 18.31 1.89
N LYS A 9 -6.85 19.40 1.83
CA LYS A 9 -8.06 19.58 2.67
C LYS A 9 -9.23 18.63 2.35
N LYS A 10 -9.21 17.96 1.20
CA LYS A 10 -10.24 17.00 0.76
C LYS A 10 -9.73 15.56 0.72
N THR A 11 -8.46 15.34 1.04
CA THR A 11 -7.81 14.03 0.96
C THR A 11 -7.75 13.41 2.35
N THR A 12 -8.39 12.25 2.52
CA THR A 12 -8.36 11.48 3.77
C THR A 12 -7.10 10.61 3.88
N ALA A 13 -6.61 10.11 2.75
CA ALA A 13 -5.44 9.24 2.68
C ALA A 13 -4.73 9.40 1.35
N VAL A 14 -3.41 9.19 1.33
CA VAL A 14 -2.64 9.05 0.09
C VAL A 14 -2.27 7.59 -0.10
N MET A 15 -2.58 7.03 -1.26
CA MET A 15 -2.19 5.68 -1.65
C MET A 15 -1.30 5.72 -2.87
N THR A 16 -0.22 4.94 -2.85
CA THR A 16 0.68 4.75 -4.00
C THR A 16 0.78 3.28 -4.36
N ASN A 17 0.83 2.98 -5.66
CA ASN A 17 1.03 1.63 -6.15
C ASN A 17 2.13 1.65 -7.22
N VAL A 18 3.30 1.14 -6.87
CA VAL A 18 4.50 1.26 -7.68
C VAL A 18 4.97 -0.15 -8.08
N PRO A 19 5.16 -0.42 -9.38
CA PRO A 19 5.80 -1.64 -9.82
C PRO A 19 7.32 -1.56 -9.55
N GLY A 20 7.83 -2.49 -8.75
CA GLY A 20 9.27 -2.67 -8.56
C GLY A 20 9.84 -3.82 -9.40
N PRO A 21 11.16 -4.08 -9.29
CA PRO A 21 11.82 -5.17 -9.99
C PRO A 21 11.24 -6.55 -9.65
N ARG A 22 11.07 -7.39 -10.68
CA ARG A 22 10.63 -8.79 -10.50
C ARG A 22 11.69 -9.66 -9.87
N GLU A 23 12.96 -9.41 -10.17
CA GLU A 23 14.10 -10.12 -9.59
C GLU A 23 14.63 -9.39 -8.36
N LYS A 24 15.02 -10.16 -7.34
CA LYS A 24 15.63 -9.59 -6.13
C LYS A 24 16.99 -8.98 -6.48
N LEU A 25 17.16 -7.73 -6.08
CA LEU A 25 18.39 -6.97 -6.26
C LEU A 25 19.46 -7.49 -5.31
N LYS A 26 20.72 -7.39 -5.74
CA LYS A 26 21.88 -7.67 -4.90
C LYS A 26 22.71 -6.41 -4.70
N LEU A 27 23.09 -6.15 -3.46
CA LEU A 27 23.97 -5.07 -3.09
C LEU A 27 25.18 -5.66 -2.36
N LEU A 28 26.38 -5.53 -2.96
CA LEU A 28 27.64 -6.02 -2.38
C LEU A 28 27.56 -7.49 -1.92
N GLY A 29 26.93 -8.35 -2.72
CA GLY A 29 26.77 -9.78 -2.42
C GLY A 29 25.58 -10.12 -1.51
N SER A 30 24.93 -9.14 -0.90
CA SER A 30 23.72 -9.33 -0.08
C SER A 30 22.46 -9.18 -0.92
N THR A 31 21.47 -10.05 -0.69
CA THR A 31 20.16 -9.95 -1.36
C THR A 31 19.27 -8.96 -0.62
N LEU A 32 18.68 -8.01 -1.35
CA LEU A 32 17.64 -7.15 -0.83
C LEU A 32 16.34 -7.96 -0.77
N GLU A 33 15.85 -8.23 0.43
CA GLU A 33 14.64 -9.04 0.65
C GLU A 33 13.37 -8.18 0.62
N GLN A 34 13.46 -6.98 1.20
CA GLN A 34 12.31 -6.08 1.34
C GLN A 34 12.73 -4.64 1.04
N SER A 35 11.80 -3.87 0.50
CA SER A 35 11.99 -2.46 0.17
C SER A 35 10.68 -1.73 0.47
N MET A 36 10.71 -0.86 1.46
CA MET A 36 9.56 -0.02 1.81
C MET A 36 9.85 1.43 1.44
N PHE A 37 8.80 2.17 1.11
CA PHE A 37 8.90 3.60 0.85
C PHE A 37 7.76 4.36 1.51
N TRP A 38 8.07 5.59 1.88
CA TRP A 38 7.12 6.55 2.45
C TRP A 38 6.41 7.29 1.33
N VAL A 39 5.08 7.38 1.45
CA VAL A 39 4.29 8.24 0.58
C VAL A 39 4.46 9.69 1.04
N PRO A 40 4.80 10.64 0.14
CA PRO A 40 4.86 12.05 0.52
C PRO A 40 3.46 12.54 0.89
N GLN A 41 3.21 12.74 2.18
CA GLN A 41 2.00 13.36 2.70
C GLN A 41 2.18 14.88 2.71
N SER A 42 1.10 15.62 2.41
CA SER A 42 1.10 17.09 2.44
C SER A 42 -0.01 17.60 3.35
N GLY A 43 0.27 18.65 4.12
CA GLY A 43 -0.70 19.21 5.07
C GLY A 43 -1.07 18.23 6.18
N ASP A 44 -2.37 18.15 6.49
CA ASP A 44 -2.91 17.40 7.63
C ASP A 44 -3.27 15.93 7.28
N ILE A 45 -2.72 15.37 6.20
CA ILE A 45 -3.03 13.99 5.79
C ILE A 45 -2.24 13.01 6.66
N GLY A 46 -2.90 12.47 7.69
CA GLY A 46 -2.30 11.54 8.64
C GLY A 46 -2.39 10.06 8.27
N LEU A 47 -2.76 9.67 7.04
CA LEU A 47 -2.78 8.27 6.58
C LEU A 47 -2.14 8.11 5.20
N GLY A 48 -1.12 7.26 5.12
CA GLY A 48 -0.39 6.92 3.91
C GLY A 48 -0.34 5.42 3.70
N VAL A 49 -0.60 4.99 2.48
CA VAL A 49 -0.55 3.58 2.06
C VAL A 49 0.42 3.44 0.89
N SER A 50 1.42 2.57 1.02
CA SER A 50 2.36 2.25 -0.05
C SER A 50 2.26 0.79 -0.46
N ILE A 51 2.11 0.57 -1.77
CA ILE A 51 2.09 -0.75 -2.38
C ILE A 51 3.28 -0.85 -3.33
N LEU A 52 4.15 -1.85 -3.10
CA LEU A 52 5.30 -2.14 -3.95
C LEU A 52 5.29 -3.60 -4.37
N SER A 53 5.33 -3.86 -5.67
CA SER A 53 5.62 -5.20 -6.18
C SER A 53 7.13 -5.43 -6.26
N TYR A 54 7.67 -6.44 -5.59
CA TYR A 54 9.12 -6.71 -5.56
C TYR A 54 9.43 -8.20 -5.39
N GLY A 55 10.35 -8.73 -6.19
CA GLY A 55 10.85 -10.10 -5.99
C GLY A 55 9.77 -11.18 -6.14
N GLY A 56 8.71 -10.91 -6.91
CA GLY A 56 7.54 -11.79 -7.06
C GLY A 56 6.47 -11.65 -5.97
N GLY A 57 6.71 -10.82 -4.94
CA GLY A 57 5.73 -10.51 -3.89
C GLY A 57 5.16 -9.09 -4.03
N VAL A 58 4.13 -8.82 -3.23
CA VAL A 58 3.60 -7.47 -3.01
C VAL A 58 3.85 -7.09 -1.56
N GLN A 59 4.38 -5.89 -1.35
CA GLN A 59 4.63 -5.31 -0.03
C GLN A 59 3.63 -4.18 0.19
N PHE A 60 2.93 -4.24 1.32
CA PHE A 60 1.91 -3.28 1.69
C PHE A 60 2.35 -2.58 2.98
N GLY A 61 2.49 -1.26 2.92
CA GLY A 61 2.91 -0.41 4.04
C GLY A 61 1.80 0.57 4.41
N VAL A 62 1.56 0.74 5.71
CA VAL A 62 0.60 1.71 6.24
C VAL A 62 1.30 2.56 7.28
N ILE A 63 1.11 3.87 7.17
CA ILE A 63 1.77 4.85 8.03
C ILE A 63 0.74 5.88 8.44
N THR A 64 0.63 6.08 9.75
CA THR A 64 -0.39 6.94 10.33
C THR A 64 0.17 7.92 11.34
N ASP A 65 -0.49 9.06 11.45
CA ASP A 65 -0.40 9.92 12.62
C ASP A 65 -1.06 9.19 13.81
N THR A 66 -0.33 9.05 14.93
CA THR A 66 -0.80 8.33 16.11
C THR A 66 -2.05 8.96 16.74
N GLY A 67 -2.22 10.28 16.62
CA GLY A 67 -3.42 10.99 17.07
C GLY A 67 -4.66 10.69 16.22
N MET A 68 -4.50 10.22 14.98
CA MET A 68 -5.59 9.79 14.11
C MET A 68 -5.82 8.27 14.14
N CYS A 69 -4.74 7.48 14.11
CA CYS A 69 -4.77 6.02 14.15
C CYS A 69 -3.60 5.52 14.99
N ALA A 70 -3.90 5.19 16.24
CA ALA A 70 -2.91 4.76 17.23
C ALA A 70 -2.33 3.36 16.96
N ASP A 71 -3.02 2.55 16.16
CA ASP A 71 -2.65 1.15 15.89
C ASP A 71 -2.85 0.81 14.40
N PRO A 72 -1.96 1.29 13.52
CA PRO A 72 -2.02 1.00 12.09
C PRO A 72 -1.80 -0.48 11.76
N GLN A 73 -1.21 -1.26 12.68
CA GLN A 73 -0.96 -2.68 12.47
C GLN A 73 -2.27 -3.46 12.27
N LYS A 74 -3.35 -3.05 12.94
CA LYS A 74 -4.69 -3.61 12.69
C LYS A 74 -5.14 -3.54 11.23
N ILE A 75 -4.77 -2.49 10.50
CA ILE A 75 -5.10 -2.36 9.08
C ILE A 75 -4.31 -3.38 8.25
N ILE A 76 -3.04 -3.58 8.59
CA ILE A 76 -2.16 -4.56 7.93
C ILE A 76 -2.64 -5.99 8.19
N ASP A 77 -3.01 -6.30 9.43
CA ASP A 77 -3.43 -7.64 9.83
C ASP A 77 -4.69 -8.09 9.09
N GLU A 78 -5.61 -7.16 8.81
CA GLU A 78 -6.84 -7.42 8.04
C GLU A 78 -6.61 -7.50 6.52
N PHE A 79 -5.46 -7.05 6.01
CA PHE A 79 -5.21 -7.07 4.55
C PHE A 79 -5.24 -8.49 3.98
N THR A 80 -4.55 -9.42 4.63
CA THR A 80 -4.48 -10.83 4.18
C THR A 80 -5.85 -11.53 4.17
N PRO A 81 -6.64 -11.51 5.26
CA PRO A 81 -7.96 -12.14 5.25
C PRO A 81 -8.93 -11.46 4.28
N GLU A 82 -8.93 -10.13 4.16
CA GLU A 82 -9.79 -9.43 3.20
C GLU A 82 -9.38 -9.71 1.75
N PHE A 83 -8.08 -9.82 1.46
CA PHE A 83 -7.61 -10.25 0.14
C PHE A 83 -8.06 -11.68 -0.18
N ALA A 84 -7.98 -12.61 0.78
CA ALA A 84 -8.45 -13.98 0.60
C ALA A 84 -9.96 -14.03 0.36
N ARG A 85 -10.73 -13.24 1.11
CA ARG A 85 -12.18 -13.10 0.92
C ARG A 85 -12.53 -12.55 -0.45
N LEU A 86 -11.85 -11.47 -0.87
CA LEU A 86 -12.05 -10.88 -2.19
C LEU A 86 -11.70 -11.88 -3.30
N SER A 87 -10.57 -12.58 -3.16
CA SER A 87 -10.13 -13.61 -4.12
C SER A 87 -11.16 -14.72 -4.24
N LEU A 88 -11.73 -15.18 -3.12
CA LEU A 88 -12.78 -16.20 -3.12
C LEU A 88 -14.03 -15.71 -3.87
N VAL A 89 -14.49 -14.49 -3.57
CA VAL A 89 -15.65 -13.90 -4.25
C VAL A 89 -15.37 -13.74 -5.75
N THR A 90 -14.18 -13.26 -6.13
CA THR A 90 -13.78 -13.12 -7.53
C THR A 90 -13.77 -14.47 -8.25
N LEU A 91 -13.32 -15.55 -7.60
CA LEU A 91 -13.36 -16.90 -8.15
C LEU A 91 -14.79 -17.44 -8.33
N MET A 92 -15.75 -16.96 -7.53
CA MET A 92 -17.17 -17.32 -7.62
C MET A 92 -17.96 -16.48 -8.63
N LEU A 93 -17.42 -15.36 -9.09
CA LEU A 93 -18.08 -14.57 -10.14
C LEU A 93 -18.14 -15.39 -11.43
N PRO A 94 -19.16 -15.18 -12.28
CA PRO A 94 -19.13 -15.70 -13.63
C PRO A 94 -17.88 -15.14 -14.32
N TRP A 95 -16.94 -16.03 -14.62
CA TRP A 95 -15.84 -15.74 -15.52
C TRP A 95 -16.48 -15.64 -16.89
N GLY A 96 -16.42 -14.45 -17.48
CA GLY A 96 -17.27 -14.06 -18.60
C GLY A 96 -17.46 -15.11 -19.70
N ASP A 97 -18.64 -14.97 -20.30
CA ASP A 97 -19.31 -15.71 -21.36
C ASP A 97 -18.46 -16.48 -22.40
N GLU A 98 -18.90 -17.64 -22.90
CA GLU A 98 -20.29 -18.18 -23.00
C GLU A 98 -21.50 -17.31 -22.68
#